data_AF-A0A4P6P9G5-F1
#
_entry.id   AF-A0A4P6P9G5-F1
#
_cell.length_a   1.000
_cell.length_b   1.000
_cell.length_c   1.000
_cell.angle_alpha   90.00
_cell.angle_beta   90.00
_cell.angle_gamma   90.00
#
_symmetry.space_group_name_H-M   'P 1'
#
loop_
_entity.id
_entity.type
_entity.pdbx_description
1 polymer ?
#
loop_
_entity_poly.entity_id
_entity_poly.type
_entity_poly.pdbx_seq_one_letter_code
_entity_poly.pdbx_strand_id
1 'polypeptide(L)'
;MKKYGFTLMEILLTLLVISIGVVSLIGLLVSTLDTHHRTRDDLHIVSFADLVLNPLHSVDWNILSSLPESITLPDYDGTAVDIETGSTARFTSFAEGRNGTAAERFTVTYQLDLAHNRNSITAELKVWPGYTAEGNPRIFQTRIYNWRKK
;
A
#
# COMPACT_ATOMS: atom_id res chain seq x y z
N MET A 1 -45.14 38.67 33.96
CA MET A 1 -44.15 37.91 33.15
C MET A 1 -44.34 36.43 33.43
N LYS A 2 -44.90 35.66 32.48
CA LYS A 2 -45.07 34.21 32.64
C LYS A 2 -43.71 33.54 32.48
N LYS A 3 -43.21 32.90 33.53
CA LYS A 3 -42.06 31.99 33.47
C LYS A 3 -42.55 30.68 32.86
N TYR A 4 -42.33 30.48 31.56
CA TYR A 4 -42.54 29.18 30.93
C TYR A 4 -41.39 28.27 31.38
N GLY A 5 -41.66 27.36 32.32
CA GLY A 5 -40.73 26.31 32.70
C GLY A 5 -40.71 25.25 31.61
N PHE A 6 -39.52 24.85 31.16
CA PHE A 6 -39.34 23.72 30.25
C PHE A 6 -40.01 22.48 30.84
N THR A 7 -40.84 21.81 30.05
CA THR A 7 -41.48 20.58 30.51
C THR A 7 -40.43 19.46 30.56
N LEU A 8 -40.49 18.59 31.57
CA LEU A 8 -39.56 17.45 31.71
C LEU A 8 -39.48 16.61 30.41
N MET A 9 -40.60 16.51 29.70
CA MET A 9 -40.73 15.79 28.44
C MET A 9 -39.87 16.42 27.33
N GLU A 10 -39.81 17.75 27.26
CA GLU A 10 -39.05 18.50 26.27
C GLU A 10 -37.53 18.37 26.49
N ILE A 11 -37.11 18.30 27.76
CA ILE A 11 -35.71 18.00 28.12
C ILE A 11 -35.35 16.57 27.70
N LEU A 12 -36.21 15.59 27.99
CA LEU A 12 -36.00 14.19 27.60
C LEU A 12 -35.91 14.02 26.08
N LEU A 13 -36.80 14.68 25.33
CA LEU A 13 -36.79 14.67 23.86
C LEU A 13 -35.47 15.26 23.32
N THR A 14 -35.04 16.39 23.88
CA THR A 14 -33.78 17.04 23.48
C THR A 14 -32.58 16.12 23.73
N LEU A 15 -32.56 15.46 24.90
CA LEU A 15 -31.49 14.53 25.27
C LEU A 15 -31.46 13.29 24.37
N LEU A 16 -32.63 12.79 23.97
CA LEU A 16 -32.75 11.70 23.00
C LEU A 16 -32.18 12.08 21.62
N VAL A 17 -32.54 13.26 21.10
CA VAL A 17 -32.05 13.72 19.80
C VAL A 17 -30.54 13.92 19.81
N ILE A 18 -30.00 14.52 20.89
CA ILE A 18 -28.54 14.71 21.04
C ILE A 18 -27.83 13.36 21.09
N SER A 19 -28.35 12.38 21.84
CA SER A 19 -27.70 11.06 21.96
C SER A 19 -27.70 10.30 20.65
N ILE A 20 -28.78 10.34 19.86
CA ILE A 20 -28.79 9.78 18.50
C ILE A 20 -27.75 10.47 17.62
N GLY A 21 -27.66 11.80 17.67
CA GLY A 21 -26.67 12.58 16.92
C GLY A 21 -25.23 12.21 17.26
N VAL A 22 -24.91 12.06 18.55
CA VAL A 22 -23.56 11.69 19.01
C VAL A 22 -23.18 10.28 18.57
N VAL A 23 -24.09 9.29 18.69
CA VAL A 23 -23.81 7.91 18.25
C VAL A 23 -23.57 7.85 16.75
N SER A 24 -24.36 8.59 15.96
CA SER A 24 -24.15 8.68 14.50
C SER A 24 -22.80 9.29 14.14
N LEU A 25 -22.41 10.38 14.82
CA LEU A 25 -21.13 11.05 14.57
C LEU A 25 -19.93 10.15 14.90
N ILE A 26 -19.99 9.42 16.01
CA ILE A 26 -18.93 8.47 16.41
C ILE A 26 -18.82 7.35 15.37
N GLY A 27 -19.94 6.79 14.90
CA GLY A 27 -19.93 5.75 13.87
C GLY A 27 -19.28 6.20 12.56
N LEU A 28 -19.57 7.44 12.12
CA LEU A 28 -18.95 8.03 10.94
C LEU A 28 -17.45 8.29 11.13
N LEU A 29 -17.05 8.73 12.33
CA LEU A 29 -15.64 9.02 12.63
C LEU A 29 -14.78 7.75 12.60
N VAL A 30 -15.27 6.64 13.15
CA VAL A 30 -14.56 5.35 13.08
C VAL A 30 -14.44 4.88 11.62
N SER A 31 -15.53 4.93 10.86
CA SER A 31 -15.51 4.52 9.45
C SER A 31 -14.57 5.37 8.59
N THR A 32 -14.46 6.67 8.86
CA THR A 32 -13.58 7.57 8.11
C THR A 32 -12.11 7.35 8.45
N LEU A 33 -11.77 7.11 9.73
CA LEU A 33 -10.41 6.73 10.14
C LEU A 33 -9.98 5.40 9.50
N ASP A 34 -10.83 4.37 9.57
CA ASP A 34 -10.55 3.07 8.96
C ASP A 34 -10.33 3.19 7.44
N THR A 35 -11.14 4.01 6.77
CA THR A 35 -10.97 4.28 5.35
C THR A 35 -9.65 4.98 5.06
N HIS A 36 -9.27 5.98 5.88
CA HIS A 36 -8.03 6.72 5.70
C HIS A 36 -6.80 5.82 5.84
N HIS A 37 -6.78 4.95 6.85
CA HIS A 37 -5.70 3.97 7.04
C HIS A 37 -5.58 3.03 5.84
N ARG A 38 -6.71 2.49 5.35
CA ARG A 38 -6.71 1.60 4.18
C ARG A 38 -6.26 2.29 2.90
N THR A 39 -6.73 3.51 2.65
CA THR A 39 -6.30 4.30 1.48
C THR A 39 -4.81 4.58 1.51
N ARG A 40 -4.27 4.88 2.70
CA ARG A 40 -2.83 5.10 2.87
C ARG A 40 -2.02 3.83 2.58
N ASP A 41 -2.41 2.70 3.17
CA ASP A 41 -1.71 1.42 2.95
C ASP A 41 -1.78 1.01 1.47
N ASP A 42 -2.92 1.23 0.82
CA ASP A 42 -3.09 0.98 -0.61
C ASP A 42 -2.18 1.85 -1.47
N LEU A 43 -2.02 3.13 -1.12
CA LEU A 43 -1.11 4.03 -1.80
C LEU A 43 0.34 3.54 -1.69
N HIS A 44 0.78 3.13 -0.50
CA HIS A 44 2.14 2.61 -0.34
C HIS A 44 2.37 1.29 -1.08
N ILE A 45 1.38 0.40 -1.13
CA ILE A 45 1.48 -0.85 -1.91
C ILE A 45 1.61 -0.52 -3.41
N VAL A 46 0.82 0.42 -3.93
CA VAL A 46 0.89 0.83 -5.34
C VAL A 46 2.23 1.50 -5.64
N SER A 47 2.71 2.39 -4.77
CA SER A 47 4.04 3.00 -4.93
C SER A 47 5.15 1.96 -4.92
N PHE A 48 5.12 0.99 -4.00
CA PHE A 48 6.10 -0.10 -4.00
C PHE A 48 6.02 -0.95 -5.28
N ALA A 49 4.81 -1.23 -5.76
CA ALA A 49 4.65 -1.97 -7.01
C ALA A 49 5.22 -1.22 -8.22
N ASP A 50 5.07 0.11 -8.26
CA ASP A 50 5.66 0.95 -9.31
C ASP A 50 7.19 0.97 -9.21
N LEU A 51 7.74 1.14 -8.00
CA LEU A 51 9.18 1.08 -7.72
C LEU A 51 9.80 -0.23 -8.19
N VAL A 52 9.12 -1.36 -8.02
CA VAL A 52 9.64 -2.66 -8.44
C VAL A 52 9.41 -2.89 -9.93
N LEU A 53 8.17 -2.73 -10.43
CA LEU A 53 7.80 -3.19 -11.76
C LEU A 53 8.24 -2.24 -12.88
N ASN A 54 8.28 -0.93 -12.65
CA ASN A 54 8.62 0.03 -13.69
C ASN A 54 10.10 -0.05 -14.08
N PRO A 55 11.06 -0.06 -13.13
CA PRO A 55 12.48 -0.18 -13.48
C PRO A 55 12.87 -1.51 -14.13
N LEU A 56 12.12 -2.60 -13.91
CA LEU A 56 12.38 -3.90 -14.56
C LEU A 56 12.36 -3.80 -16.09
N HIS A 57 11.62 -2.86 -16.69
CA HIS A 57 11.63 -2.64 -18.15
C HIS A 57 12.94 -2.06 -18.67
N SER A 58 13.76 -1.48 -17.79
CA SER A 58 15.06 -0.90 -18.13
C SER A 58 16.25 -1.84 -17.87
N VAL A 59 16.04 -2.93 -17.12
CA VAL A 59 17.09 -3.92 -16.80
C VAL A 59 17.45 -4.72 -18.06
N ASP A 60 18.74 -5.01 -18.25
CA ASP A 60 19.19 -5.80 -19.41
C ASP A 60 18.52 -7.17 -19.42
N TRP A 61 18.02 -7.56 -20.60
CA TRP A 61 17.34 -8.82 -20.81
C TRP A 61 18.14 -10.03 -20.32
N ASN A 62 19.45 -10.03 -20.53
CA ASN A 62 20.30 -11.17 -20.18
C ASN A 62 20.32 -11.39 -18.66
N ILE A 63 20.33 -10.31 -17.88
CA ILE A 63 20.27 -10.33 -16.41
C ILE A 63 18.92 -10.87 -15.95
N LEU A 64 17.82 -10.38 -16.53
CA LEU A 64 16.49 -10.89 -16.18
C LEU A 64 16.29 -12.35 -16.59
N SER A 65 16.92 -12.77 -17.70
CA SER A 65 16.78 -14.12 -18.24
C SER A 65 17.52 -15.19 -17.42
N SER A 66 18.48 -14.80 -16.58
CA SER A 66 19.26 -15.72 -15.77
C SER A 66 18.62 -16.08 -14.42
N LEU A 67 17.37 -15.67 -14.17
CA LEU A 67 16.66 -15.89 -12.89
C LEU A 67 17.51 -15.47 -11.68
N PRO A 68 17.85 -14.18 -11.56
CA PRO A 68 18.73 -13.72 -10.50
C PRO A 68 18.02 -13.83 -9.14
N GLU A 69 18.73 -14.27 -8.10
CA GLU A 69 18.18 -14.37 -6.74
C GLU A 69 17.74 -13.00 -6.19
N SER A 70 18.41 -11.92 -6.61
CA SER A 70 18.00 -10.55 -6.35
C SER A 70 18.25 -9.63 -7.54
N ILE A 71 17.49 -8.53 -7.62
CA ILE A 71 17.64 -7.49 -8.63
C ILE A 71 17.81 -6.16 -7.92
N THR A 72 18.91 -5.47 -8.23
CA THR A 72 19.14 -4.11 -7.76
C THR A 72 18.37 -3.12 -8.63
N LEU A 73 17.47 -2.36 -8.01
CA LEU A 73 16.64 -1.35 -8.65
C LEU A 73 16.85 0.03 -7.99
N PRO A 74 16.76 1.14 -8.74
CA PRO A 74 16.76 2.47 -8.13
C PRO A 74 15.43 2.76 -7.43
N ASP A 75 15.49 3.27 -6.21
CA ASP A 75 14.35 3.90 -5.50
C ASP A 75 14.07 5.30 -6.10
N TYR A 76 13.01 5.97 -5.63
CA TYR A 76 12.60 7.33 -6.00
C TYR A 76 13.69 8.38 -5.81
N ASP A 77 14.60 8.17 -4.84
CA ASP A 77 15.75 9.05 -4.59
C ASP A 77 17.01 8.65 -5.39
N GLY A 78 16.91 7.64 -6.25
CA GLY A 78 18.03 7.11 -7.04
C GLY A 78 18.97 6.19 -6.24
N THR A 79 18.63 5.87 -5.00
CA THR A 79 19.37 4.90 -4.17
C THR A 79 19.13 3.48 -4.68
N ALA A 80 20.18 2.68 -4.75
CA ALA A 80 20.08 1.27 -5.13
C ALA A 80 19.43 0.44 -4.01
N VAL A 81 18.41 -0.33 -4.37
CA VAL A 81 17.66 -1.24 -3.49
C VAL A 81 17.69 -2.63 -4.09
N ASP A 82 18.06 -3.63 -3.29
CA ASP A 82 18.03 -5.02 -3.71
C ASP A 82 16.65 -5.65 -3.44
N ILE A 83 16.04 -6.20 -4.48
CA ILE A 83 14.75 -6.88 -4.44
C ILE A 83 14.97 -8.37 -4.68
N GLU A 84 14.63 -9.21 -3.70
CA GLU A 84 14.72 -10.66 -3.81
C GLU A 84 13.66 -11.19 -4.79
N THR A 85 14.01 -12.24 -5.54
CA THR A 85 13.09 -12.91 -6.47
C THR A 85 12.86 -14.37 -6.07
N GLY A 86 11.68 -14.89 -6.38
CA GLY A 86 11.31 -16.29 -6.14
C GLY A 86 11.05 -16.67 -4.67
N SER A 87 11.35 -15.78 -3.72
CA SER A 87 11.08 -15.93 -2.29
C SER A 87 10.13 -14.84 -1.77
N THR A 88 9.49 -15.12 -0.64
CA THR A 88 8.81 -14.07 0.13
C THR A 88 9.85 -13.28 0.92
N ALA A 89 9.91 -11.97 0.67
CA ALA A 89 10.83 -11.05 1.30
C ALA A 89 10.08 -9.86 1.92
N ARG A 90 10.81 -9.00 2.63
CA ARG A 90 10.26 -7.78 3.23
C ARG A 90 11.02 -6.57 2.74
N PHE A 91 10.28 -5.53 2.42
CA PHE A 91 10.84 -4.23 2.08
C PHE A 91 10.37 -3.21 3.11
N THR A 92 11.30 -2.43 3.64
CA THR A 92 11.02 -1.33 4.57
C THR A 92 11.53 -0.04 3.93
N SER A 93 10.63 0.87 3.60
CA SER A 93 11.01 2.21 3.14
C SER A 93 11.03 3.19 4.31
N PHE A 94 11.95 4.15 4.23
CA PHE A 94 12.00 5.29 5.11
C PHE A 94 11.55 6.51 4.32
N ALA A 95 10.30 6.93 4.48
CA ALA A 95 9.90 8.23 3.98
C ALA A 95 10.38 9.28 4.99
N GLU A 96 11.41 10.06 4.65
CA GLU A 96 11.75 11.23 5.46
C GLU A 96 10.55 12.18 5.49
N GLY A 97 10.06 12.48 6.70
CA GLY A 97 8.99 13.45 6.86
C GLY A 97 9.46 14.81 6.34
N ARG A 98 8.61 15.48 5.56
CA ARG A 98 8.87 16.78 4.88
C ARG A 98 9.47 17.90 5.76
N ASN A 99 9.45 17.74 7.09
CA ASN A 99 9.97 18.69 8.08
C ASN A 99 10.96 18.08 9.09
N GLY A 100 11.63 16.96 8.79
CA GLY A 100 12.56 16.31 9.73
C GLY A 100 11.90 15.65 10.95
N THR A 101 10.57 15.55 10.95
CA THR A 101 9.78 14.75 11.88
C THR A 101 9.88 13.27 11.51
N ALA A 102 9.82 12.41 12.53
CA ALA A 102 10.04 10.96 12.48
C ALA A 102 9.72 10.32 11.11
N ALA A 103 10.73 9.70 10.49
CA ALA A 103 10.58 9.01 9.22
C ALA A 103 9.40 8.03 9.30
N GLU A 104 8.43 8.19 8.41
CA GLU A 104 7.33 7.25 8.33
C GLU A 104 7.90 5.95 7.75
N ARG A 105 7.88 4.91 8.57
CA ARG A 105 8.35 3.58 8.19
C ARG A 105 7.16 2.79 7.67
N PHE A 106 7.21 2.48 6.41
CA PHE A 106 6.26 1.57 5.80
C PHE A 106 6.99 0.27 5.48
N THR A 107 6.38 -0.84 5.91
CA THR A 107 6.90 -2.19 5.64
C THR A 107 5.87 -2.97 4.84
N VAL A 108 6.33 -3.58 3.75
CA VAL A 108 5.56 -4.57 2.98
C VAL A 108 6.27 -5.89 2.94
N THR A 109 5.47 -6.93 2.91
CA THR A 109 5.90 -8.28 2.58
C THR A 109 5.56 -8.51 1.11
N TYR A 110 6.49 -9.04 0.34
CA TYR A 110 6.33 -9.21 -1.09
C TYR A 110 6.91 -10.52 -1.60
N GLN A 111 6.49 -10.92 -2.79
CA GLN A 111 7.12 -12.00 -3.55
C GLN A 111 7.13 -11.58 -5.03
N LEU A 112 8.31 -11.55 -5.63
CA LEU A 112 8.50 -11.26 -7.05
C LEU A 112 8.83 -12.54 -7.80
N ASP A 113 7.90 -13.04 -8.60
CA ASP A 113 8.08 -14.22 -9.43
C ASP A 113 8.36 -13.80 -10.88
N LEU A 114 9.42 -14.36 -11.48
CA LEU A 114 9.79 -14.12 -12.87
C LEU A 114 9.57 -15.41 -13.69
N ALA A 115 8.63 -15.37 -14.62
CA ALA A 115 8.32 -16.49 -15.51
C ALA A 115 8.80 -16.21 -16.94
N HIS A 116 9.70 -17.06 -17.44
CA HIS A 116 10.30 -16.92 -18.76
C HIS A 116 9.50 -17.61 -19.86
N ASN A 117 9.36 -16.92 -20.98
CA ASN A 117 8.97 -17.47 -22.27
C ASN A 117 10.06 -17.10 -23.30
N ARG A 118 10.08 -17.76 -24.46
CA ARG A 118 11.11 -17.60 -25.51
C ARG A 118 11.40 -16.13 -25.87
N ASN A 119 10.36 -15.29 -25.87
CA ASN A 119 10.43 -13.89 -26.31
C ASN A 119 9.93 -12.88 -25.26
N SER A 120 9.51 -13.33 -24.08
CA SER A 120 8.96 -12.44 -23.04
C SER A 120 9.24 -12.96 -21.63
N ILE A 121 9.44 -12.07 -20.68
CA ILE A 121 9.48 -12.36 -19.24
C ILE A 121 8.23 -11.78 -18.63
N THR A 122 7.47 -12.60 -17.89
CA THR A 122 6.33 -12.13 -17.10
C THR A 122 6.82 -11.97 -15.68
N ALA A 123 6.76 -10.73 -15.16
CA ALA A 123 7.04 -10.44 -13.77
C ALA A 123 5.71 -10.32 -13.02
N GLU A 124 5.54 -11.15 -12.00
CA GLU A 124 4.38 -11.13 -11.10
C GLU A 124 4.86 -10.72 -9.71
N LEU A 125 4.30 -9.63 -9.19
CA LEU A 125 4.58 -9.13 -7.86
C LEU A 125 3.35 -9.32 -6.97
N LYS A 126 3.49 -10.14 -5.93
CA LYS A 126 2.51 -10.29 -4.85
C LYS A 126 2.92 -9.41 -3.69
N VAL A 127 2.02 -8.59 -3.16
CA VAL A 127 2.28 -7.67 -2.05
C VAL A 127 1.22 -7.83 -0.97
N TRP A 128 1.66 -8.00 0.28
CA TRP A 128 0.82 -8.02 1.46
C TRP A 128 1.08 -6.76 2.29
N PRO A 129 0.04 -6.09 2.80
CA PRO A 129 0.22 -5.00 3.76
C PRO A 129 0.86 -5.53 5.05
N GLY A 130 1.97 -4.91 5.47
CA GLY A 130 2.62 -5.23 6.75
C GLY A 130 3.66 -6.35 6.68
N TYR A 131 3.81 -7.07 7.80
CA TYR A 131 4.97 -7.95 8.07
C TYR A 131 4.75 -9.43 7.76
N THR A 132 3.54 -9.83 7.37
CA THR A 132 3.19 -11.24 7.16
C THR A 132 2.69 -11.46 5.73
N ALA A 133 2.96 -12.65 5.22
CA ALA A 133 2.35 -13.15 3.97
C ALA A 133 1.02 -13.89 4.24
N GLU A 134 0.38 -13.58 5.36
CA GLU A 134 -0.90 -14.16 5.73
C GLU A 134 -2.04 -13.35 5.10
N GLY A 135 -3.00 -14.05 4.49
CA GLY A 135 -4.12 -13.44 3.80
C GLY A 135 -3.89 -13.25 2.29
N ASN A 136 -4.77 -12.46 1.66
CA ASN A 136 -4.80 -12.29 0.21
C ASN A 136 -3.79 -11.22 -0.24
N PRO A 137 -2.80 -11.56 -1.08
CA PRO A 137 -1.93 -10.55 -1.66
C PRO A 137 -2.68 -9.67 -2.66
N ARG A 138 -2.23 -8.43 -2.81
CA ARG A 138 -2.46 -7.64 -4.02
C ARG A 138 -1.47 -8.12 -5.08
N ILE A 139 -1.97 -8.46 -6.26
CA ILE A 139 -1.17 -9.03 -7.35
C ILE A 139 -1.02 -7.97 -8.44
N PHE A 140 0.21 -7.70 -8.83
CA PHE A 140 0.59 -6.84 -9.93
C PHE A 140 1.38 -7.65 -10.95
N GLN A 141 1.15 -7.40 -12.23
CA GLN A 141 1.83 -8.13 -13.29
C GLN A 141 2.27 -7.19 -14.39
N THR A 142 3.46 -7.45 -14.94
CA THR A 142 3.94 -6.79 -16.15
C THR A 142 4.66 -7.79 -17.04
N ARG A 143 4.75 -7.48 -18.33
CA ARG A 143 5.42 -8.32 -19.32
C ARG A 143 6.50 -7.52 -20.05
N ILE A 144 7.71 -8.05 -20.03
CA ILE A 144 8.90 -7.47 -20.63
C ILE A 144 9.18 -8.27 -21.91
N TYR A 145 9.40 -7.59 -23.03
CA TYR A 145 9.62 -8.23 -24.33
C TYR A 145 11.05 -8.07 -24.80
N ASN A 146 11.61 -9.13 -25.40
CA ASN A 146 12.91 -9.04 -26.06
C ASN A 146 12.77 -8.39 -27.45
N TRP A 147 12.89 -7.07 -27.51
CA TRP A 147 12.82 -6.31 -28.75
C TRP A 147 14.06 -6.47 -29.64
N ARG A 148 15.17 -7.04 -29.14
CA ARG A 148 16.38 -7.30 -29.94
C ARG A 148 16.30 -8.55 -30.82
N LYS A 149 15.31 -9.44 -30.60
CA LYS A 149 15.09 -10.67 -31.37
C LYS A 149 14.02 -10.54 -32.48
N LYS A 150 13.73 -9.32 -32.96
CA LYS A 150 12.84 -9.12 -34.11
C LYS A 150 13.55 -9.34 -35.44
#